data_AF-A0A645B5P8-F1
#
_entry.id   AF-A0A645B5P8-F1
#
_cell.length_a   1.000
_cell.length_b   1.000
_cell.length_c   1.000
_cell.angle_alpha   90.00
_cell.angle_beta   90.00
_cell.angle_gamma   90.00
#
_symmetry.space_group_name_H-M   'P 1'
#
loop_
_entity.id
_entity.type
_entity.pdbx_description
1 polymer ?
#
loop_
_entity_poly.entity_id
_entity_poly.type
_entity_poly.pdbx_seq_one_letter_code
_entity_poly.pdbx_strand_id
1 'polypeptide(L)'
;MAYVSNSLKLLSLPDAVSDGLLSQQITEGHARALAGLNDPEVMIAAYKQVLKENASVRRTEELVRRFKQQSPINKKTDDGRGRPLNQDETEVAAWEAKLQKFLQNKSQLKVVTSRKQTKVTIILPGSPAETKPVIQRLMRISEKA
;
A
#
# COMPACT_ATOMS: atom_id res chain seq x y z
N MET A 1 20.23 8.88 -16.07
CA MET A 1 19.13 9.46 -16.87
C MET A 1 17.97 9.89 -15.97
N ALA A 2 18.03 11.07 -15.35
CA ALA A 2 16.98 11.58 -14.45
C ALA A 2 16.03 12.59 -15.12
N TYR A 3 16.38 13.10 -16.31
CA TYR A 3 15.63 14.17 -16.97
C TYR A 3 14.38 13.66 -17.70
N VAL A 4 14.47 12.48 -18.34
CA VAL A 4 13.38 11.92 -19.19
C VAL A 4 12.18 11.42 -18.36
N SER A 5 12.39 11.00 -17.09
CA SER A 5 11.29 10.51 -16.24
C SER A 5 10.38 11.65 -15.73
N ASN A 6 10.91 12.87 -15.59
CA ASN A 6 10.17 13.99 -15.02
C ASN A 6 9.08 14.50 -15.97
N SER A 7 9.36 14.56 -17.27
CA SER A 7 8.41 15.05 -18.27
C SER A 7 7.19 14.13 -18.44
N LEU A 8 7.38 12.81 -18.33
CA LEU A 8 6.26 11.85 -18.43
C LEU A 8 5.30 11.93 -17.24
N LYS A 9 5.80 12.23 -16.02
CA LYS A 9 4.96 12.36 -14.82
C LYS A 9 4.14 13.65 -14.77
N LEU A 10 4.59 14.69 -15.47
CA LEU A 10 3.83 15.93 -15.62
C LEU A 10 2.63 15.75 -16.55
N LEU A 11 2.69 14.80 -17.50
CA LEU A 11 1.58 14.49 -18.41
C LEU A 11 0.41 13.76 -17.74
N SER A 12 0.63 13.20 -16.54
CA SER A 12 -0.39 12.49 -15.75
C SER A 12 -0.99 13.34 -14.62
N LEU A 13 -0.78 14.66 -14.65
CA LEU A 13 -1.33 15.58 -13.66
C LEU A 13 -2.83 15.80 -13.88
N PRO A 14 -3.65 15.84 -12.82
CA PRO A 14 -5.03 16.27 -12.90
C PRO A 14 -5.14 17.71 -13.38
N ASP A 15 -6.20 18.02 -14.13
CA ASP A 15 -6.46 19.34 -14.71
C ASP A 15 -6.30 20.47 -13.69
N ALA A 16 -6.80 20.29 -12.46
CA ALA A 16 -6.69 21.30 -11.40
C ALA A 16 -5.24 21.67 -11.04
N VAL A 17 -4.30 20.71 -11.10
CA VAL A 17 -2.87 20.97 -10.81
C VAL A 17 -2.19 21.59 -12.02
N SER A 18 -2.54 21.13 -13.23
CA SER A 18 -2.06 21.69 -14.50
C SER A 18 -2.48 23.15 -14.66
N ASP A 19 -3.73 23.49 -14.35
CA ASP A 19 -4.25 24.85 -14.37
C ASP A 19 -3.49 25.74 -13.37
N GLY A 20 -3.22 25.23 -12.17
CA GLY A 20 -2.41 25.93 -11.17
C GLY A 20 -0.98 26.24 -11.62
N LEU A 21 -0.40 25.37 -12.45
CA LEU A 21 0.92 25.58 -13.04
C LEU A 21 0.86 26.63 -14.16
N LEU A 22 -0.17 26.55 -15.03
CA LEU A 22 -0.40 27.52 -16.11
C LEU A 22 -0.68 28.92 -15.55
N SER A 23 -1.42 29.01 -14.45
CA SER A 23 -1.74 30.26 -13.76
C SER A 23 -0.62 30.76 -12.84
N GLN A 24 0.57 30.12 -12.86
CA GLN A 24 1.73 30.45 -12.02
C GLN A 24 1.47 30.44 -10.50
N GLN A 25 0.41 29.77 -10.04
CA GLN A 25 0.13 29.61 -8.60
C GLN A 25 1.09 28.60 -7.96
N ILE A 26 1.57 27.65 -8.75
CA ILE A 26 2.59 26.69 -8.34
C ILE A 26 3.71 26.67 -9.38
N THR A 27 4.91 26.31 -8.93
CA THR A 27 6.07 26.14 -9.83
C THR A 27 6.21 24.69 -10.29
N GLU A 28 7.03 24.45 -11.32
CA GLU A 28 7.32 23.10 -11.81
C GLU A 28 7.86 22.18 -10.69
N GLY A 29 8.58 22.73 -9.71
CA GLY A 29 9.04 21.99 -8.54
C GLY A 29 7.90 21.46 -7.67
N HIS A 30 6.85 22.26 -7.47
CA HIS A 30 5.65 21.84 -6.75
C HIS A 30 4.88 20.78 -7.53
N ALA A 31 4.69 21.00 -8.84
CA ALA A 31 4.03 20.05 -9.72
C ALA A 31 4.74 18.69 -9.71
N ARG A 32 6.08 18.68 -9.74
CA ARG A 32 6.89 17.46 -9.66
C ARG A 32 6.75 16.74 -8.31
N ALA A 33 6.69 17.49 -7.22
CA ALA A 33 6.45 16.92 -5.90
C ALA A 33 5.07 16.27 -5.82
N LEU A 34 4.02 16.97 -6.28
CA LEU A 34 2.64 16.48 -6.31
C LEU A 34 2.45 15.27 -7.24
N ALA A 35 3.13 15.25 -8.39
CA ALA A 35 3.15 14.11 -9.32
C ALA A 35 3.76 12.84 -8.72
N GLY A 36 4.34 12.93 -7.51
CA GLY A 36 4.71 11.76 -6.72
C GLY A 36 3.52 10.97 -6.20
N LEU A 37 2.31 11.56 -6.12
CA LEU A 37 1.08 10.92 -5.66
C LEU A 37 0.43 10.19 -6.85
N ASN A 38 0.09 8.91 -6.67
CA ASN A 38 -0.51 8.09 -7.73
C ASN A 38 -2.04 8.24 -7.84
N ASP A 39 -2.66 8.86 -6.84
CA ASP A 39 -4.11 9.01 -6.75
C ASP A 39 -4.49 10.48 -7.04
N PRO A 40 -5.31 10.76 -8.07
CA PRO A 40 -5.68 12.10 -8.46
C PRO A 40 -6.46 12.85 -7.37
N GLU A 41 -7.31 12.19 -6.59
CA GLU A 41 -8.08 12.85 -5.53
C GLU A 41 -7.16 13.33 -4.40
N VAL A 42 -6.22 12.47 -4.00
CA VAL A 42 -5.20 12.80 -2.99
C VAL A 42 -4.27 13.90 -3.49
N MET A 43 -3.93 13.89 -4.79
CA MET A 43 -3.12 14.92 -5.41
C MET A 43 -3.82 16.29 -5.38
N ILE A 44 -5.12 16.34 -5.69
CA ILE A 44 -5.92 17.56 -5.62
C ILE A 44 -6.04 18.07 -4.18
N ALA A 45 -6.23 17.17 -3.21
CA ALA A 45 -6.27 17.54 -1.79
C ALA A 45 -4.93 18.13 -1.32
N ALA A 46 -3.81 17.49 -1.69
CA ALA A 46 -2.47 18.00 -1.41
C ALA A 46 -2.23 19.37 -2.08
N TYR A 47 -2.64 19.55 -3.34
CA TYR A 47 -2.56 20.81 -4.06
C TYR A 47 -3.34 21.93 -3.35
N LYS A 48 -4.59 21.68 -2.92
CA LYS A 48 -5.38 22.65 -2.14
C LYS A 48 -4.69 23.05 -0.84
N GLN A 49 -4.07 22.09 -0.15
CA GLN A 49 -3.31 22.36 1.07
C GLN A 49 -2.07 23.22 0.79
N VAL A 50 -1.35 22.94 -0.30
CA VAL A 50 -0.18 23.70 -0.75
C VAL A 50 -0.55 25.16 -1.04
N LEU A 51 -1.67 25.39 -1.75
CA LEU A 51 -2.18 26.74 -2.00
C LEU A 51 -2.58 27.45 -0.70
N LYS A 52 -3.29 26.76 0.20
CA LYS A 52 -3.75 27.33 1.47
C LYS A 52 -2.59 27.75 2.37
N GLU A 53 -1.52 26.97 2.38
CA GLU A 53 -0.34 27.21 3.23
C GLU A 53 0.73 28.07 2.53
N ASN A 54 0.57 28.43 1.26
CA ASN A 54 1.64 28.99 0.41
C ASN A 54 2.96 28.21 0.61
N ALA A 55 2.86 26.89 0.58
CA ALA A 55 3.96 26.01 0.97
C ALA A 55 5.13 26.12 -0.01
N SER A 56 6.35 26.08 0.51
CA SER A 56 7.55 25.98 -0.35
C SER A 56 7.66 24.60 -1.01
N VAL A 57 8.50 24.46 -2.04
CA VAL A 57 8.73 23.18 -2.74
C VAL A 57 9.15 22.09 -1.76
N ARG A 58 10.09 22.39 -0.85
CA ARG A 58 10.55 21.44 0.19
C ARG A 58 9.40 21.04 1.12
N ARG A 59 8.58 22.01 1.53
CA ARG A 59 7.42 21.73 2.37
C ARG A 59 6.39 20.87 1.66
N THR A 60 6.21 21.09 0.36
CA THR A 60 5.31 20.32 -0.50
C THR A 60 5.79 18.88 -0.66
N GLU A 61 7.10 18.65 -0.79
CA GLU A 61 7.68 17.30 -0.79
C GLU A 61 7.44 16.57 0.54
N GLU A 62 7.62 17.26 1.68
CA GLU A 62 7.31 16.69 3.00
C GLU A 62 5.83 16.35 3.15
N LEU A 63 4.96 17.24 2.70
CA LEU A 63 3.52 17.05 2.72
C LEU A 63 3.15 15.81 1.89
N VAL A 64 3.62 15.73 0.65
CA VAL A 64 3.43 14.56 -0.23
C VAL A 64 3.94 13.28 0.43
N ARG A 65 5.10 13.33 1.11
CA ARG A 65 5.63 12.18 1.85
C ARG A 65 4.71 11.75 2.98
N ARG A 66 4.12 12.70 3.73
CA ARG A 66 3.13 12.40 4.78
C ARG A 66 1.85 11.80 4.20
N PHE A 67 1.35 12.34 3.10
CA PHE A 67 0.18 11.79 2.39
C PHE A 67 0.43 10.37 1.85
N LYS A 68 1.64 10.07 1.39
CA LYS A 68 2.05 8.69 1.01
C LYS A 68 2.10 7.73 2.20
N GLN A 69 2.44 8.22 3.39
CA GLN A 69 2.50 7.41 4.61
C GLN A 69 1.12 7.20 5.25
N GLN A 70 0.23 8.19 5.11
CA GLN A 70 -1.14 8.16 5.65
C GLN A 70 -2.15 7.54 4.69
N SER A 71 -1.86 7.49 3.40
CA SER A 71 -2.67 6.74 2.43
C SER A 71 -2.29 5.26 2.49
N PRO A 72 -3.21 4.34 2.89
CA PRO A 72 -2.98 2.90 2.80
C PRO A 72 -2.91 2.37 1.34
N ILE A 73 -2.78 3.25 0.34
CA ILE A 73 -3.03 2.98 -1.08
C ILE A 73 -1.73 3.03 -1.93
N ASN A 74 -0.60 2.55 -1.38
CA ASN A 74 0.53 2.17 -2.25
C ASN A 74 1.07 0.77 -1.95
N LYS A 75 0.16 -0.19 -2.03
CA LYS A 75 0.45 -1.52 -2.58
C LYS A 75 -0.40 -1.70 -3.84
N LYS A 76 -0.03 -1.02 -4.94
CA LYS A 76 -0.38 -1.49 -6.29
C LYS A 76 0.86 -2.10 -6.92
N THR A 77 1.23 -3.28 -6.42
CA THR A 77 1.46 -4.40 -7.34
C THR A 77 0.15 -5.16 -7.37
N ASP A 78 -0.46 -5.17 -8.53
CA ASP A 78 -1.62 -5.95 -8.93
C ASP A 78 -1.49 -7.43 -8.51
N ASP A 79 -2.19 -7.84 -7.45
CA ASP A 79 -2.29 -9.27 -7.06
C ASP A 79 -3.70 -9.65 -6.51
N GLY A 80 -4.73 -8.86 -6.80
CA GLY A 80 -6.12 -9.20 -6.45
C GLY A 80 -6.51 -9.06 -4.96
N ARG A 81 -5.74 -8.38 -4.11
CA ARG A 81 -6.19 -8.12 -2.73
C ARG A 81 -7.20 -6.98 -2.69
N GLY A 82 -8.47 -7.35 -2.69
CA GLY A 82 -9.53 -6.44 -2.25
C GLY A 82 -9.23 -5.91 -0.84
N ARG A 83 -9.69 -4.69 -0.59
CA ARG A 83 -9.72 -4.05 0.73
C ARG A 83 -10.12 -5.09 1.78
N PRO A 84 -9.32 -5.33 2.84
CA PRO A 84 -9.76 -6.20 3.91
C PRO A 84 -11.07 -5.63 4.45
N LEU A 85 -12.16 -6.39 4.33
CA LEU A 85 -13.26 -6.25 5.27
C LEU A 85 -12.63 -6.40 6.66
N ASN A 86 -12.85 -5.42 7.55
CA ASN A 86 -12.43 -5.52 8.95
C ASN A 86 -12.85 -6.90 9.45
N GLN A 87 -11.90 -7.82 9.53
CA GLN A 87 -12.09 -9.03 10.30
C GLN A 87 -11.87 -8.61 11.73
N ASP A 88 -12.79 -9.02 12.60
CA ASP A 88 -12.63 -8.82 14.03
C ASP A 88 -11.26 -9.36 14.42
N GLU A 89 -10.37 -8.45 14.85
CA GLU A 89 -8.97 -8.72 15.17
C GLU A 89 -8.84 -9.90 16.16
N THR A 90 -9.89 -10.09 16.96
CA THR A 90 -10.10 -11.20 17.90
C THR A 90 -10.20 -12.58 17.26
N GLU A 91 -10.88 -12.73 16.11
CA GLU A 91 -11.02 -14.04 15.43
C GLU A 91 -9.73 -14.46 14.71
N VAL A 92 -9.07 -13.50 14.06
CA VAL A 92 -7.80 -13.73 13.37
C VAL A 92 -6.71 -14.10 14.37
N ALA A 93 -6.67 -13.44 15.53
CA ALA A 93 -5.76 -13.79 16.62
C ALA A 93 -6.05 -15.20 17.18
N ALA A 94 -7.32 -15.60 17.29
CA ALA A 94 -7.68 -16.94 17.74
C ALA A 94 -7.23 -18.02 16.74
N TRP A 95 -7.33 -17.76 15.43
CA TRP A 95 -6.82 -18.65 14.39
C TRP A 95 -5.30 -18.70 14.36
N GLU A 96 -4.64 -17.56 14.53
CA GLU A 96 -3.17 -17.50 14.63
C GLU A 96 -2.66 -18.31 15.83
N ALA A 97 -3.28 -18.18 17.00
CA ALA A 97 -2.90 -18.95 18.19
C ALA A 97 -3.09 -20.47 18.02
N LYS A 98 -4.17 -20.89 17.35
CA LYS A 98 -4.40 -22.31 17.00
C LYS A 98 -3.35 -22.81 16.01
N LEU A 99 -3.06 -22.02 14.98
CA LEU A 99 -2.06 -22.34 13.96
C LEU A 99 -0.66 -22.45 14.58
N GLN A 100 -0.30 -21.52 15.46
CA GLN A 100 0.98 -21.49 16.16
C GLN A 100 1.17 -22.72 17.06
N LYS A 101 0.14 -23.09 17.83
CA LYS A 101 0.16 -24.31 18.65
C LYS A 101 0.29 -25.57 17.81
N PHE A 102 -0.41 -25.64 16.68
CA PHE A 102 -0.42 -26.81 15.81
C PHE A 102 0.91 -26.99 15.06
N LEU A 103 1.44 -25.90 14.51
CA LEU A 103 2.68 -25.91 13.74
C LEU A 103 3.93 -25.87 14.64
N GLN A 104 3.76 -25.70 15.96
CA GLN A 104 4.83 -25.61 16.97
C GLN A 104 5.91 -24.58 16.58
N ASN A 105 5.54 -23.53 15.86
CA ASN A 105 6.45 -22.55 15.31
C ASN A 105 5.88 -21.13 15.45
N LYS A 106 6.72 -20.10 15.28
CA LYS A 106 6.29 -18.69 15.25
C LYS A 106 5.73 -18.31 13.87
N SER A 107 4.72 -19.04 13.40
CA SER A 107 4.04 -18.72 12.15
C SER A 107 3.21 -17.44 12.31
N GLN A 108 3.24 -16.57 11.29
CA GLN A 108 2.37 -15.39 11.23
C GLN A 108 1.24 -15.64 10.24
N LEU A 109 0.02 -15.33 10.66
CA LEU A 109 -1.18 -15.49 9.84
C LEU A 109 -1.71 -14.12 9.41
N LYS A 110 -1.81 -13.89 8.09
CA LYS A 110 -2.49 -12.72 7.54
C LYS A 110 -3.68 -13.17 6.71
N VAL A 111 -4.88 -12.88 7.19
CA VAL A 111 -6.11 -13.15 6.47
C VAL A 111 -6.63 -11.84 5.90
N VAL A 112 -6.91 -11.83 4.60
CA VAL A 112 -7.46 -10.68 3.87
C VAL A 112 -8.70 -11.15 3.15
N THR A 113 -9.87 -10.77 3.66
CA THR A 113 -11.16 -11.10 3.03
C THR A 113 -11.65 -9.96 2.15
N SER A 114 -12.01 -10.30 0.92
CA SER A 114 -12.66 -9.45 -0.07
C SER A 114 -14.05 -10.01 -0.40
N ARG A 115 -14.93 -9.20 -1.00
CA ARG A 115 -16.27 -9.61 -1.44
C ARG A 115 -16.30 -10.81 -2.39
N LYS A 116 -15.16 -11.13 -3.04
CA LYS A 116 -15.04 -12.22 -4.02
C LYS A 116 -14.08 -13.33 -3.61
N GLN A 117 -13.20 -13.09 -2.63
CA GLN A 117 -12.18 -14.07 -2.23
C GLN A 117 -11.59 -13.79 -0.86
N THR A 118 -11.24 -14.86 -0.15
CA THR A 118 -10.47 -14.78 1.09
C THR A 118 -9.04 -15.22 0.81
N LYS A 119 -8.08 -14.30 0.96
CA LYS A 119 -6.65 -14.58 0.82
C LYS A 119 -6.06 -14.85 2.19
N VAL A 120 -5.62 -16.09 2.42
CA VAL A 120 -4.87 -16.48 3.62
C VAL A 120 -3.39 -16.54 3.28
N THR A 121 -2.56 -15.76 3.98
CA THR A 121 -1.10 -15.77 3.84
C THR A 121 -0.48 -16.28 5.13
N ILE A 122 0.20 -17.42 5.07
CA ILE A 122 0.94 -18.00 6.19
C ILE A 122 2.43 -17.73 5.96
N ILE A 123 3.09 -17.10 6.93
CA ILE A 123 4.52 -16.83 6.89
C ILE A 123 5.20 -17.76 7.90
N LEU A 124 6.07 -18.63 7.41
CA LEU A 124 6.88 -19.53 8.24
C LEU A 124 8.32 -18.97 8.26
N PRO A 125 8.80 -18.41 9.39
CA PRO A 125 10.18 -17.98 9.49
C PRO A 125 11.09 -19.22 9.59
N GLY A 126 12.15 -19.28 8.77
CA GLY A 126 13.14 -20.36 8.81
C GLY A 126 13.70 -20.70 7.43
N SER A 127 14.63 -21.65 7.40
CA SER A 127 15.19 -22.15 6.15
C SER A 127 14.19 -23.04 5.39
N PRO A 128 14.35 -23.21 4.07
CA PRO A 128 13.52 -24.14 3.29
C PRO A 128 13.54 -25.58 3.81
N ALA A 129 14.63 -26.01 4.46
CA ALA A 129 14.78 -27.35 5.03
C ALA A 129 13.90 -27.56 6.28
N GLU A 130 13.78 -26.54 7.14
CA GLU A 130 13.00 -26.57 8.38
C GLU A 130 11.51 -26.38 8.15
N THR A 131 11.14 -25.65 7.10
CA THR A 131 9.75 -25.33 6.76
C THR A 131 9.07 -26.40 5.91
N LYS A 132 9.83 -27.23 5.18
CA LYS A 132 9.31 -28.35 4.38
C LYS A 132 8.47 -29.37 5.18
N PRO A 133 8.90 -29.88 6.36
CA PRO A 133 8.07 -30.79 7.16
C PRO A 133 6.80 -30.12 7.69
N VAL A 134 6.83 -28.81 7.92
CA VAL A 134 5.67 -28.03 8.38
C VAL A 134 4.61 -27.94 7.28
N ILE A 135 5.02 -27.69 6.04
CA ILE A 135 4.12 -27.69 4.87
C ILE A 135 3.51 -29.07 4.66
N GLN A 136 4.30 -30.15 4.79
CA GLN A 136 3.78 -31.52 4.67
C GLN A 136 2.73 -31.85 5.74
N ARG A 137 2.88 -31.36 6.97
CA ARG A 137 1.86 -31.49 8.02
C ARG A 137 0.56 -30.75 7.66
N LEU A 138 0.65 -29.57 7.05
CA LEU A 138 -0.51 -28.82 6.56
C LEU A 138 -1.25 -29.56 5.44
N MET A 139 -0.52 -30.11 4.46
CA MET A 139 -1.13 -30.82 3.32
C MET A 139 -1.90 -32.06 3.74
N ARG A 140 -1.42 -32.81 4.75
CA ARG A 140 -2.12 -33.99 5.29
C ARG A 140 -3.51 -33.70 5.89
N ILE A 141 -3.78 -32.45 6.26
CA ILE A 141 -5.10 -32.04 6.78
C ILE A 141 -6.12 -31.99 5.64
N SER A 142 -5.71 -31.60 4.44
CA SER A 142 -6.59 -31.51 3.28
C SER A 142 -7.04 -32.86 2.72
N GLU A 143 -6.31 -33.95 3.02
CA GLU A 143 -6.64 -35.31 2.56
C GLU A 143 -7.54 -36.10 3.53
N LYS A 144 -7.76 -35.60 4.75
CA LYS A 144 -8.55 -36.29 5.79
C LYS A 144 -9.92 -35.66 6.08
N ALA A 145 -10.37 -34.73 5.23
CA ALA A 145 -11.67 -34.07 5.33
C ALA A 145 -12.64 -34.58 4.27
#